data_AF-A0A816E4Z7-F1
#
_entry.id   AF-A0A816E4Z7-F1
#
_cell.length_a   1.000
_cell.length_b   1.000
_cell.length_c   1.000
_cell.angle_alpha   90.00
_cell.angle_beta   90.00
_cell.angle_gamma   90.00
#
_symmetry.space_group_name_H-M   'P 1'
#
loop_
_entity.id
_entity.type
_entity.pdbx_description
1 polymer ?
#
loop_
_entity_poly.entity_id
_entity_poly.type
_entity_poly.pdbx_seq_one_letter_code
_entity_poly.pdbx_strand_id
1 'polypeptide(L)'
;MSLVKRIGVTYGTFVAANYLSNYVLFPNKKLDYGFLNRLLGREVNTEWWGTRTAHIVTIALPLAVADHLSIDMWNKFLLPRLKYPAGTKLSIVHTPGPYLFHIVAFAFTGIMAYVAYDAYVNPLHKDRMKAVTSKMYPELQGCQSMYMLPLTGRIVEYLSGKPCPHGTLLGLIPPTAAFVTVKGFGMKWPWNDNLTPFEKKLNNE
;
A
#
# COMPACT_ATOMS: atom_id res chain seq x y z
N MET A 1 2.39 -12.90 19.83
CA MET A 1 2.77 -11.50 19.47
C MET A 1 1.58 -10.58 19.69
N SER A 2 1.75 -9.46 20.41
CA SER A 2 0.66 -8.48 20.63
C SER A 2 0.20 -7.85 19.31
N LEU A 3 -1.04 -7.34 19.26
CA LEU A 3 -1.60 -6.68 18.08
C LEU A 3 -0.70 -5.52 17.61
N VAL A 4 -0.28 -4.66 18.55
CA VAL A 4 0.61 -3.52 18.27
C VAL A 4 1.91 -3.97 17.60
N LYS A 5 2.53 -5.06 18.09
CA LYS A 5 3.76 -5.58 17.49
C LYS A 5 3.52 -6.14 16.09
N ARG A 6 2.38 -6.80 15.83
CA ARG A 6 2.02 -7.26 14.48
C ARG A 6 1.83 -6.11 13.50
N ILE A 7 1.08 -5.08 13.93
CA ILE A 7 0.87 -3.86 13.14
C ILE A 7 2.21 -3.19 12.83
N GLY A 8 3.11 -3.06 13.81
CA GLY A 8 4.44 -2.46 13.60
C GLY A 8 5.30 -3.18 12.57
N VAL A 9 5.29 -4.52 12.58
CA VAL A 9 6.03 -5.34 11.58
C VAL A 9 5.43 -5.17 10.18
N THR A 10 4.10 -5.23 10.06
CA THR A 10 3.41 -5.00 8.77
C THR A 10 3.63 -3.57 8.27
N TYR A 11 3.56 -2.58 9.15
CA TYR A 11 3.84 -1.17 8.83
C TYR A 11 5.23 -1.00 8.23
N GLY A 12 6.29 -1.48 8.90
CA GLY A 12 7.65 -1.39 8.37
C GLY A 12 7.81 -2.11 7.02
N THR A 13 7.15 -3.26 6.86
CA THR A 13 7.11 -3.99 5.59
C THR A 13 6.43 -3.17 4.49
N PHE A 14 5.29 -2.53 4.77
CA PHE A 14 4.57 -1.72 3.81
C PHE A 14 5.32 -0.44 3.44
N VAL A 15 6.00 0.21 4.40
CA VAL A 15 6.89 1.35 4.11
C VAL A 15 7.99 0.94 3.13
N ALA A 16 8.70 -0.15 3.43
CA ALA A 16 9.77 -0.65 2.58
C ALA A 16 9.26 -1.09 1.20
N ALA A 17 8.14 -1.83 1.15
CA ALA A 17 7.55 -2.29 -0.11
C ALA A 17 7.02 -1.13 -0.97
N ASN A 18 6.42 -0.12 -0.35
CA ASN A 18 5.93 1.06 -1.06
C ASN A 18 7.11 1.89 -1.62
N TYR A 19 8.19 2.04 -0.85
CA TYR A 19 9.45 2.62 -1.34
C TYR A 19 10.03 1.82 -2.52
N LEU A 20 10.16 0.50 -2.40
CA LEU A 20 10.66 -0.38 -3.47
C LEU A 20 9.79 -0.30 -4.73
N SER A 21 8.48 -0.21 -4.57
CA SER A 21 7.57 -0.08 -5.71
C SER A 21 7.88 1.16 -6.55
N ASN A 22 8.34 2.27 -5.95
CA ASN A 22 8.72 3.45 -6.72
C ASN A 22 9.91 3.18 -7.66
N TYR A 23 10.86 2.33 -7.29
CA TYR A 23 11.98 1.97 -8.17
C TYR A 23 11.54 1.12 -9.36
N VAL A 24 10.56 0.26 -9.14
CA VAL A 24 9.94 -0.54 -10.21
C VAL A 24 9.11 0.37 -11.12
N LEU A 25 8.38 1.33 -10.54
CA LEU A 25 7.48 2.24 -11.25
C LEU A 25 8.20 3.43 -11.91
N PHE A 26 9.41 3.76 -11.51
CA PHE A 26 10.14 4.90 -12.05
C PHE A 26 11.61 4.54 -12.22
N PRO A 27 11.91 3.54 -13.08
CA PRO A 27 13.28 3.15 -13.31
C PRO A 27 14.07 4.34 -13.82
N ASN A 28 15.21 4.60 -13.20
CA ASN A 28 16.14 5.69 -13.55
C ASN A 28 15.63 7.12 -13.36
N LYS A 29 14.42 7.34 -12.80
CA LYS A 29 13.95 8.70 -12.49
C LYS A 29 14.36 9.12 -11.09
N LYS A 30 14.68 10.40 -10.94
CA LYS A 30 14.83 11.06 -9.64
C LYS A 30 13.45 11.44 -9.13
N LEU A 31 13.04 10.85 -8.01
CA LEU A 31 11.78 11.15 -7.34
C LEU A 31 12.00 12.09 -6.15
N ASP A 32 10.95 12.82 -5.77
CA ASP A 32 11.00 13.78 -4.68
C ASP A 32 10.69 13.12 -3.34
N TYR A 33 11.74 12.84 -2.55
CA TYR A 33 11.63 12.30 -1.20
C TYR A 33 11.70 13.39 -0.11
N GLY A 34 11.52 14.66 -0.47
CA GLY A 34 11.48 15.77 0.47
C GLY A 34 12.81 15.98 1.19
N PHE A 35 12.79 16.04 2.52
CA PHE A 35 14.00 16.21 3.31
C PHE A 35 15.06 15.10 3.06
N LEU A 36 14.65 13.89 2.67
CA LEU A 36 15.58 12.80 2.33
C LEU A 36 16.38 13.07 1.05
N ASN A 37 15.95 13.98 0.17
CA ASN A 37 16.74 14.38 -1.00
C ASN A 37 18.10 14.96 -0.60
N ARG A 38 18.22 15.59 0.58
CA ARG A 38 19.50 16.11 1.10
C ARG A 38 20.55 15.02 1.26
N LEU A 39 20.13 13.83 1.70
CA LEU A 39 21.01 12.67 1.86
C LEU A 39 21.53 12.14 0.52
N LEU A 40 20.85 12.47 -0.58
CA LEU A 40 21.23 12.09 -1.94
C LEU A 40 21.92 13.24 -2.70
N GLY A 41 22.22 14.36 -2.03
CA GLY A 41 22.78 15.55 -2.68
C GLY A 41 21.84 16.20 -3.70
N ARG A 42 20.53 16.03 -3.56
CA ARG A 42 19.52 16.55 -4.49
C ARG A 42 18.82 17.79 -3.91
N GLU A 43 18.30 18.63 -4.81
CA GLU A 43 17.48 19.79 -4.44
C GLU A 43 16.23 19.37 -3.65
N VAL A 44 15.82 20.22 -2.71
CA VAL A 44 14.59 20.05 -1.91
C VAL A 44 13.65 21.20 -2.24
N ASN A 45 12.48 20.89 -2.80
CA ASN A 45 11.42 21.88 -3.01
C ASN A 45 10.57 22.07 -1.73
N THR A 46 10.11 20.96 -1.16
CA THR A 46 9.36 20.92 0.10
C THR A 46 9.94 19.85 1.01
N GLU A 47 9.86 20.03 2.33
CA GLU A 47 10.46 19.06 3.26
C GLU A 47 9.58 17.82 3.44
N TRP A 48 8.25 17.96 3.39
CA TRP A 48 7.31 16.88 3.73
C TRP A 48 6.09 16.81 2.81
N TRP A 49 5.19 17.80 2.84
CA TRP A 49 3.92 17.72 2.10
C TRP A 49 4.13 17.67 0.59
N GLY A 50 3.41 16.76 -0.07
CA GLY A 50 3.53 16.55 -1.52
C GLY A 50 4.73 15.68 -1.94
N THR A 51 5.53 15.18 -0.99
CA THR A 51 6.68 14.33 -1.26
C THR A 51 6.32 12.84 -1.23
N ARG A 52 7.13 12.00 -1.88
CA ARG A 52 6.99 10.53 -1.85
C ARG A 52 7.19 9.99 -0.43
N THR A 53 8.07 10.59 0.37
CA THR A 53 8.31 10.17 1.76
C THR A 53 7.07 10.33 2.62
N ALA A 54 6.42 11.49 2.56
CA ALA A 54 5.19 11.74 3.30
C ALA A 54 4.11 10.73 2.91
N HIS A 55 3.94 10.46 1.61
CA HIS A 55 3.00 9.45 1.13
C HIS A 55 3.34 8.05 1.66
N ILE A 56 4.57 7.57 1.47
CA ILE A 56 5.00 6.21 1.81
C ILE A 56 4.81 5.91 3.29
N VAL A 57 5.29 6.81 4.15
CA VAL A 57 5.26 6.64 5.60
C VAL A 57 3.84 6.72 6.12
N THR A 58 3.06 7.68 5.64
CA THR A 58 1.73 7.96 6.19
C THR A 58 0.69 6.93 5.74
N ILE A 59 0.72 6.47 4.48
CA ILE A 59 -0.28 5.51 3.97
C ILE A 59 -0.11 4.10 4.54
N ALA A 60 1.12 3.72 4.90
CA ALA A 60 1.43 2.38 5.39
C ALA A 60 0.75 2.07 6.73
N LEU A 61 0.57 3.07 7.60
CA LEU A 61 -0.03 2.87 8.92
C LEU A 61 -1.52 2.51 8.87
N PRO A 62 -2.43 3.30 8.25
CA PRO A 62 -3.84 2.95 8.16
C PRO A 62 -4.05 1.64 7.38
N LEU A 63 -3.20 1.33 6.40
CA LEU A 63 -3.20 0.03 5.73
C LEU A 63 -2.91 -1.12 6.69
N ALA A 64 -1.82 -1.04 7.47
CA ALA A 64 -1.46 -2.08 8.43
C ALA A 64 -2.54 -2.24 9.51
N VAL A 65 -3.12 -1.15 9.99
CA VAL A 65 -4.21 -1.18 10.96
C VAL A 65 -5.45 -1.84 10.35
N ALA A 66 -5.87 -1.42 9.16
CA ALA A 66 -7.05 -1.96 8.48
C ALA A 66 -6.91 -3.45 8.19
N ASP A 67 -5.73 -3.90 7.76
CA ASP A 67 -5.41 -5.31 7.52
C ASP A 67 -5.65 -6.17 8.78
N HIS A 68 -4.94 -5.87 9.87
CA HIS A 68 -5.03 -6.66 11.11
C HIS A 68 -6.43 -6.61 11.75
N LEU A 69 -7.09 -5.45 11.74
CA LEU A 69 -8.44 -5.33 12.29
C LEU A 69 -9.47 -6.08 11.42
N SER A 70 -9.31 -6.03 10.10
CA SER A 70 -10.19 -6.75 9.17
C SER A 70 -10.00 -8.26 9.28
N ILE A 71 -8.76 -8.76 9.37
CA ILE A 71 -8.48 -10.19 9.64
C ILE A 71 -9.15 -10.65 10.95
N ASP A 72 -9.01 -9.86 12.02
CA ASP A 72 -9.63 -10.15 13.31
C ASP A 72 -11.15 -10.18 13.21
N MET A 73 -11.74 -9.22 12.50
CA MET A 73 -13.19 -9.16 12.26
C MET A 73 -13.69 -10.37 11.48
N TRP A 74 -12.98 -10.75 10.41
CA TRP A 74 -13.32 -11.92 9.60
C TRP A 74 -13.27 -13.21 10.42
N ASN A 75 -12.18 -13.42 11.16
CA ASN A 75 -11.98 -14.64 11.94
C ASN A 75 -12.93 -14.75 13.14
N LYS A 76 -13.22 -13.65 13.83
CA LYS A 76 -14.03 -13.67 15.06
C LYS A 76 -15.53 -13.60 14.79
N PHE A 77 -15.94 -12.92 13.71
CA PHE A 77 -17.35 -12.58 13.51
C PHE A 77 -17.91 -13.02 12.17
N LEU A 78 -17.22 -12.76 11.05
CA LEU A 78 -17.82 -12.98 9.73
C LEU A 78 -17.79 -14.46 9.30
N LEU A 79 -16.66 -15.15 9.42
CA LEU A 79 -16.58 -16.57 9.06
C LEU A 79 -17.55 -17.44 9.86
N PRO A 80 -17.70 -17.27 11.20
CA PRO A 80 -18.72 -18.00 11.95
C PRO A 80 -20.15 -17.71 11.48
N ARG A 81 -20.48 -16.44 11.18
CA ARG A 81 -21.81 -16.04 10.67
C ARG A 81 -22.10 -16.59 9.28
N LEU A 82 -21.07 -16.77 8.47
CA LEU A 82 -21.15 -17.40 7.16
C LEU A 82 -21.13 -18.94 7.22
N LYS A 83 -21.26 -19.54 8.41
CA LYS A 83 -21.32 -20.99 8.65
C LYS A 83 -20.06 -21.76 8.21
N TYR A 84 -18.90 -21.12 8.20
CA TYR A 84 -17.63 -21.84 8.06
C TYR A 84 -17.35 -22.71 9.30
N PRO A 85 -16.63 -23.84 9.16
CA PRO A 85 -16.25 -24.68 10.28
C PRO A 85 -15.54 -23.91 11.40
N ALA A 86 -15.76 -24.34 12.64
CA ALA A 86 -15.09 -23.74 13.79
C ALA A 86 -13.57 -23.87 13.64
N GLY A 87 -12.86 -22.76 13.88
CA GLY A 87 -11.41 -22.70 13.75
C GLY A 87 -10.89 -22.38 12.34
N THR A 88 -11.76 -22.32 11.31
CA THR A 88 -11.36 -21.85 9.98
C THR A 88 -10.79 -20.43 10.07
N LYS A 89 -9.61 -20.24 9.50
CA LYS A 89 -8.94 -18.94 9.42
C LYS A 89 -9.08 -18.35 8.03
N LEU A 90 -9.21 -17.03 7.98
CA LEU A 90 -9.20 -16.25 6.76
C LEU A 90 -7.86 -16.50 6.04
N SER A 91 -7.91 -17.19 4.90
CA SER A 91 -6.76 -17.43 4.04
C SER A 91 -7.18 -17.67 2.60
N ILE A 92 -6.26 -17.47 1.65
CA ILE A 92 -6.50 -17.77 0.25
C ILE A 92 -6.79 -19.26 -0.01
N VAL A 93 -6.32 -20.14 0.87
CA VAL A 93 -6.46 -21.60 0.72
C VAL A 93 -7.79 -22.11 1.28
N HIS A 94 -8.16 -21.68 2.49
CA HIS A 94 -9.33 -22.23 3.19
C HIS A 94 -10.60 -21.41 2.95
N THR A 95 -10.44 -20.12 2.66
CA THR A 95 -11.56 -19.18 2.48
C THR A 95 -11.28 -18.22 1.31
N PRO A 96 -11.08 -18.72 0.07
CA PRO A 96 -10.62 -17.89 -1.05
C PRO A 96 -11.53 -16.70 -1.33
N GLY A 97 -12.85 -16.89 -1.40
CA GLY A 97 -13.82 -15.81 -1.62
C GLY A 97 -13.77 -14.72 -0.54
N PRO A 98 -13.95 -15.08 0.75
CA PRO A 98 -13.78 -14.15 1.88
C PRO A 98 -12.42 -13.45 1.89
N TYR A 99 -11.33 -14.16 1.58
CA TYR A 99 -9.98 -13.60 1.56
C TYR A 99 -9.84 -12.57 0.44
N LEU A 100 -10.31 -12.88 -0.77
CA LEU A 100 -10.30 -11.94 -1.90
C LEU A 100 -11.15 -10.70 -1.63
N PHE A 101 -12.29 -10.83 -0.96
CA PHE A 101 -13.07 -9.67 -0.54
C PHE A 101 -12.32 -8.84 0.51
N HIS A 102 -11.76 -9.50 1.53
CA HIS A 102 -10.99 -8.86 2.58
C HIS A 102 -9.83 -8.03 2.02
N ILE A 103 -9.03 -8.58 1.10
CA ILE A 103 -7.83 -7.90 0.60
C ILE A 103 -8.17 -6.62 -0.17
N VAL A 104 -9.29 -6.59 -0.90
CA VAL A 104 -9.77 -5.39 -1.58
C VAL A 104 -10.34 -4.40 -0.56
N ALA A 105 -11.17 -4.89 0.36
CA ALA A 105 -11.86 -4.04 1.33
C ALA A 105 -10.90 -3.37 2.33
N PHE A 106 -9.92 -4.10 2.88
CA PHE A 106 -8.96 -3.49 3.83
C PHE A 106 -8.07 -2.48 3.11
N ALA A 107 -7.61 -2.80 1.89
CA ALA A 107 -6.73 -1.92 1.13
C ALA A 107 -7.46 -0.61 0.82
N PHE A 108 -8.68 -0.70 0.28
CA PHE A 108 -9.49 0.47 -0.02
C PHE A 108 -9.76 1.31 1.24
N THR A 109 -10.15 0.66 2.34
CA THR A 109 -10.41 1.35 3.62
C THR A 109 -9.15 2.06 4.13
N GLY A 110 -7.99 1.39 4.13
CA GLY A 110 -6.73 1.97 4.58
C GLY A 110 -6.24 3.12 3.70
N ILE A 111 -6.34 2.97 2.38
CA ILE A 111 -5.99 4.03 1.42
C ILE A 111 -6.92 5.22 1.58
N MET A 112 -8.23 5.01 1.66
CA MET A 112 -9.19 6.12 1.80
C MET A 112 -9.08 6.81 3.17
N ALA A 113 -8.71 6.09 4.23
CA ALA A 113 -8.38 6.70 5.51
C ALA A 113 -7.15 7.61 5.41
N TYR A 114 -6.11 7.18 4.68
CA TYR A 114 -4.97 8.04 4.35
C TYR A 114 -5.36 9.24 3.48
N VAL A 115 -6.14 9.04 2.42
CA VAL A 115 -6.57 10.12 1.53
C VAL A 115 -7.38 11.17 2.30
N ALA A 116 -8.29 10.73 3.17
CA ALA A 116 -9.01 11.63 4.06
C ALA A 116 -8.04 12.36 4.99
N TYR A 117 -7.13 11.66 5.66
CA TYR A 117 -6.14 12.31 6.50
C TYR A 117 -5.34 13.37 5.72
N ASP A 118 -4.70 13.00 4.62
CA ASP A 118 -3.91 13.91 3.77
C ASP A 118 -4.76 15.10 3.33
N ALA A 119 -5.99 14.89 2.83
CA ALA A 119 -6.89 15.98 2.44
C ALA A 119 -7.17 16.99 3.56
N TYR A 120 -7.25 16.56 4.82
CA TYR A 120 -7.60 17.44 5.93
C TYR A 120 -6.41 18.08 6.64
N VAL A 121 -5.23 17.43 6.62
CA VAL A 121 -4.04 17.95 7.31
C VAL A 121 -3.00 18.57 6.38
N ASN A 122 -2.99 18.22 5.10
CA ASN A 122 -2.04 18.75 4.14
C ASN A 122 -2.52 20.12 3.61
N PRO A 123 -1.75 21.21 3.83
CA PRO A 123 -2.15 22.56 3.44
C PRO A 123 -2.23 22.75 1.91
N LEU A 124 -1.74 21.81 1.11
CA LEU A 124 -1.83 21.85 -0.35
C LEU A 124 -3.26 21.63 -0.87
N HIS A 125 -4.15 21.03 -0.07
CA HIS A 125 -5.54 20.77 -0.47
C HIS A 125 -6.45 21.94 -0.10
N LYS A 126 -6.73 22.80 -1.08
CA LYS A 126 -7.69 23.92 -0.92
C LYS A 126 -9.14 23.44 -0.81
N ASP A 127 -9.50 22.42 -1.58
CA ASP A 127 -10.82 21.78 -1.55
C ASP A 127 -10.66 20.32 -1.07
N ARG A 128 -10.86 20.14 0.23
CA ARG A 128 -10.62 18.87 0.93
C ARG A 128 -11.57 17.77 0.48
N MET A 129 -12.84 18.11 0.23
CA MET A 129 -13.83 17.12 -0.16
C MET A 129 -13.60 16.66 -1.60
N LYS A 130 -13.26 17.58 -2.50
CA LYS A 130 -12.85 17.22 -3.86
C LYS A 130 -11.58 16.39 -3.87
N ALA A 131 -10.61 16.69 -3.00
CA ALA A 131 -9.39 15.88 -2.85
C ALA A 131 -9.73 14.42 -2.47
N VAL A 132 -10.68 14.21 -1.55
CA VAL A 132 -11.13 12.86 -1.17
C VAL A 132 -11.92 12.17 -2.29
N THR A 133 -12.97 12.81 -2.80
CA THR A 133 -13.89 12.17 -3.75
C THR A 133 -13.23 11.87 -5.09
N SER A 134 -12.29 12.72 -5.54
CA SER A 134 -11.54 12.48 -6.78
C SER A 134 -10.64 11.24 -6.73
N LYS A 135 -10.32 10.74 -5.54
CA LYS A 135 -9.50 9.54 -5.34
C LYS A 135 -10.31 8.27 -5.17
N MET A 136 -11.60 8.35 -4.79
CA MET A 136 -12.40 7.16 -4.50
C MET A 136 -12.42 6.14 -5.65
N TYR A 137 -12.75 6.56 -6.87
CA TYR A 137 -12.85 5.62 -7.99
C TYR A 137 -11.48 5.10 -8.47
N PRO A 138 -10.46 5.95 -8.68
CA PRO A 138 -9.12 5.47 -9.03
C PRO A 138 -8.54 4.48 -7.99
N GLU A 139 -8.68 4.78 -6.70
CA GLU A 139 -8.16 3.88 -5.66
C GLU A 139 -8.96 2.58 -5.58
N LEU A 140 -10.27 2.61 -5.83
CA LEU A 140 -11.07 1.38 -5.95
C LEU A 140 -10.58 0.50 -7.11
N GLN A 141 -10.33 1.09 -8.28
CA GLN A 141 -9.76 0.38 -9.44
C GLN A 141 -8.39 -0.22 -9.11
N GLY A 142 -7.51 0.53 -8.45
CA GLY A 142 -6.21 0.03 -8.00
C GLY A 142 -6.34 -1.14 -7.02
N CYS A 143 -7.21 -1.01 -6.01
CA CYS A 143 -7.44 -2.02 -4.99
C CYS A 143 -7.95 -3.36 -5.54
N GLN A 144 -8.62 -3.37 -6.71
CA GLN A 144 -9.02 -4.63 -7.35
C GLN A 144 -7.82 -5.50 -7.72
N SER A 145 -6.62 -4.93 -7.91
CA SER A 145 -5.40 -5.69 -8.17
C SER A 145 -4.75 -6.32 -6.92
N MET A 146 -5.35 -6.14 -5.73
CA MET A 146 -4.78 -6.66 -4.47
C MET A 146 -4.68 -8.18 -4.42
N TYR A 147 -5.35 -8.93 -5.31
CA TYR A 147 -5.14 -10.38 -5.48
C TYR A 147 -3.68 -10.73 -5.84
N MET A 148 -2.90 -9.77 -6.34
CA MET A 148 -1.46 -9.95 -6.57
C MET A 148 -0.70 -10.23 -5.27
N LEU A 149 -1.15 -9.70 -4.13
CA LEU A 149 -0.52 -9.94 -2.84
C LEU A 149 -0.47 -11.45 -2.48
N PRO A 150 -1.60 -12.17 -2.38
CA PRO A 150 -1.55 -13.62 -2.11
C PRO A 150 -0.93 -14.42 -3.27
N LEU A 151 -1.15 -14.02 -4.53
CA LEU A 151 -0.60 -14.75 -5.68
C LEU A 151 0.93 -14.73 -5.67
N THR A 152 1.53 -13.55 -5.56
CA THR A 152 2.99 -13.41 -5.47
C THR A 152 3.53 -14.09 -4.23
N GLY A 153 2.84 -14.00 -3.09
CA GLY A 153 3.20 -14.74 -1.88
C GLY A 153 3.35 -16.24 -2.13
N ARG A 154 2.35 -16.87 -2.75
CA ARG A 154 2.36 -18.31 -3.05
C ARG A 154 3.44 -18.70 -4.05
N ILE A 155 3.69 -17.88 -5.07
CA ILE A 155 4.76 -18.13 -6.04
C ILE A 155 6.13 -18.09 -5.36
N VAL A 156 6.39 -17.08 -4.53
CA VAL A 156 7.68 -16.96 -3.83
C VAL A 156 7.86 -18.10 -2.83
N GLU A 157 6.81 -18.47 -2.09
CA GLU A 157 6.85 -19.64 -1.19
C GLU A 157 7.15 -20.92 -1.94
N TYR A 158 6.50 -21.14 -3.09
CA TYR A 158 6.72 -22.32 -3.93
C TYR A 158 8.16 -22.40 -4.45
N LEU A 159 8.70 -21.28 -4.93
CA LEU A 159 10.05 -21.23 -5.49
C LEU A 159 11.15 -21.30 -4.42
N SER A 160 10.93 -20.66 -3.27
CA SER A 160 11.94 -20.59 -2.20
C SER A 160 11.88 -21.78 -1.23
N GLY A 161 10.78 -22.53 -1.23
CA GLY A 161 10.50 -23.57 -0.23
C GLY A 161 10.32 -23.03 1.20
N LYS A 162 10.16 -21.71 1.37
CA LYS A 162 10.13 -21.04 2.68
C LYS A 162 8.89 -20.14 2.80
N PRO A 163 8.29 -20.04 4.00
CA PRO A 163 7.27 -19.05 4.26
C PRO A 163 7.86 -17.63 4.12
N CYS A 164 7.05 -16.69 3.66
CA CYS A 164 7.47 -15.31 3.38
C CYS A 164 6.78 -14.29 4.32
N PRO A 165 6.96 -14.37 5.65
CA PRO A 165 6.26 -13.50 6.57
C PRO A 165 6.75 -12.05 6.47
N HIS A 166 5.86 -11.12 6.82
CA HIS A 166 6.22 -9.71 7.01
C HIS A 166 7.43 -9.57 7.96
N GLY A 167 8.28 -8.57 7.71
CA GLY A 167 9.53 -8.34 8.43
C GLY A 167 10.72 -9.15 7.90
N THR A 168 10.56 -9.89 6.80
CA THR A 168 11.65 -10.61 6.13
C THR A 168 11.88 -10.08 4.71
N LEU A 169 13.07 -10.31 4.15
CA LEU A 169 13.41 -9.89 2.78
C LEU A 169 12.47 -10.51 1.73
N LEU A 170 12.19 -11.81 1.82
CA LEU A 170 11.25 -12.47 0.91
C LEU A 170 9.81 -11.99 1.13
N GLY A 171 9.45 -11.64 2.38
CA GLY A 171 8.17 -11.03 2.72
C GLY A 171 7.95 -9.61 2.18
N LEU A 172 8.98 -8.97 1.59
CA LEU A 172 8.85 -7.70 0.88
C LEU A 172 8.30 -7.86 -0.55
N ILE A 173 8.56 -9.01 -1.19
CA ILE A 173 8.25 -9.21 -2.61
C ILE A 173 6.73 -9.12 -2.86
N PRO A 174 5.86 -9.84 -2.12
CA PRO A 174 4.43 -9.78 -2.35
C PRO A 174 3.81 -8.38 -2.18
N PRO A 175 4.06 -7.63 -1.08
CA PRO A 175 3.51 -6.29 -0.95
C PRO A 175 4.12 -5.32 -1.98
N THR A 176 5.38 -5.50 -2.40
CA THR A 176 5.97 -4.67 -3.44
C THR A 176 5.22 -4.84 -4.77
N ALA A 177 4.95 -6.10 -5.16
CA ALA A 177 4.18 -6.41 -6.36
C ALA A 177 2.76 -5.82 -6.27
N ALA A 178 2.10 -5.94 -5.13
CA ALA A 178 0.78 -5.35 -4.91
C ALA A 178 0.79 -3.81 -5.01
N PHE A 179 1.77 -3.13 -4.42
CA PHE A 179 1.90 -1.67 -4.57
C PHE A 179 2.13 -1.25 -6.02
N VAL A 180 2.95 -2.00 -6.77
CA VAL A 180 3.19 -1.77 -8.19
C VAL A 180 1.87 -1.84 -8.96
N THR A 181 1.06 -2.89 -8.76
CA THR A 181 -0.18 -3.04 -9.52
C THR A 181 -1.26 -2.07 -9.06
N VAL A 182 -1.40 -1.80 -7.76
CA VAL A 182 -2.37 -0.83 -7.24
C VAL A 182 -2.09 0.56 -7.80
N LYS A 183 -0.83 1.00 -7.76
CA LYS A 183 -0.41 2.28 -8.36
C LYS A 183 -0.54 2.25 -9.89
N GLY A 184 -0.21 1.14 -10.53
CA GLY A 184 -0.34 0.95 -11.98
C GLY A 184 -1.78 1.13 -12.46
N PHE A 185 -2.73 0.39 -11.89
CA PHE A 185 -4.14 0.46 -12.28
C PHE A 185 -4.84 1.71 -11.77
N GLY A 186 -4.58 2.12 -10.52
CA GLY A 186 -5.23 3.29 -9.92
C GLY A 186 -4.71 4.62 -10.46
N MET A 187 -3.40 4.72 -10.71
CA MET A 187 -2.77 5.96 -11.21
C MET A 187 -2.51 5.94 -12.73
N LYS A 188 -2.87 4.84 -13.42
CA LYS A 188 -2.72 4.61 -14.87
C LYS A 188 -1.28 4.58 -15.40
N TRP A 189 -0.35 3.99 -14.64
CA TRP A 189 1.04 3.79 -15.07
C TRP A 189 1.20 2.48 -15.89
N PRO A 190 2.08 2.40 -16.93
CA PRO A 190 3.05 3.39 -17.44
C PRO A 190 2.48 4.42 -18.42
N TRP A 191 1.16 4.52 -18.54
CA TRP A 191 0.50 5.30 -19.58
C TRP A 191 0.42 6.81 -19.28
N ASN A 192 1.01 7.27 -18.16
CA ASN A 192 1.23 8.68 -17.84
C ASN A 192 2.56 8.90 -17.08
N ASP A 193 3.23 10.02 -17.39
CA ASP A 193 4.36 10.52 -16.59
C ASP A 193 3.82 11.15 -15.30
N ASN A 194 3.44 10.31 -14.34
CA ASN A 194 3.00 10.68 -12.98
C ASN A 194 4.12 11.31 -12.12
N LEU A 195 5.09 11.96 -12.77
CA LEU A 195 6.07 12.82 -12.14
C LEU A 195 5.41 14.15 -11.79
N THR A 196 5.62 14.60 -10.56
CA THR A 196 5.27 15.96 -10.15
C THR A 196 6.09 16.98 -10.96
N PRO A 197 5.66 18.26 -11.05
CA PRO A 197 6.44 19.29 -11.73
C PRO A 197 7.89 19.40 -11.23
N PHE A 198 8.10 19.22 -9.93
CA PHE A 198 9.45 19.23 -9.36
C PHE A 198 10.26 17.99 -9.73
N GLU A 199 9.62 16.80 -9.78
CA GLU A 199 10.28 15.59 -10.27
C GLU A 199 10.66 15.72 -11.75
N LYS A 200 9.84 16.36 -12.59
CA LYS A 200 10.20 16.66 -13.99
C LYS A 200 11.45 17.55 -14.06
N LYS A 201 11.49 18.64 -13.28
CA LYS A 201 12.68 19.48 -13.13
C LYS A 201 13.92 18.69 -12.72
N LEU A 202 13.82 17.78 -11.74
CA LEU A 202 14.95 16.95 -11.30
C LEU A 202 15.50 16.03 -12.41
N ASN A 203 14.66 15.68 -13.39
CA ASN A 203 14.96 14.79 -14.51
C ASN A 203 15.22 15.51 -15.83
N ASN A 204 15.23 16.85 -15.86
CA ASN A 204 15.39 17.68 -17.06
C ASN A 204 14.29 17.45 -18.13
N GLU A 205 13.05 17.30 -17.69
CA GLU A 205 11.83 17.22 -18.51
C GLU A 205 10.94 18.45 -18.31
#